data_AF-A0A7C7JDR8-F1
#
_entry.id   AF-A0A7C7JDR8-F1
#
_cell.length_a   1.000
_cell.length_b   1.000
_cell.length_c   1.000
_cell.angle_alpha   90.00
_cell.angle_beta   90.00
_cell.angle_gamma   90.00
#
_symmetry.space_group_name_H-M   'P 1'
#
loop_
_entity.id
_entity.type
_entity.pdbx_description
1 polymer ?
#
loop_
_entity_poly.entity_id
_entity_poly.type
_entity_poly.pdbx_seq_one_letter_code
_entity_poly.pdbx_strand_id
1 'polypeptide(L)'
;ENIGGPIQIAVLSGSAAKAGLVSFISMIALLSINLGLINLLPVPILDGGQLVLIAAEKIKGSPLSPGFVEFAYRIGLLLVIGLMAFAVFNDITRIV
;
A
#
# COMPACT_ATOMS: atom_id res chain seq x y z
N GLU A 1 7.76 -8.15 -13.84
CA GLU A 1 8.65 -7.04 -13.43
C GLU A 1 8.28 -6.65 -12.01
N ASN A 2 9.24 -6.67 -11.08
CA ASN A 2 8.95 -6.39 -9.68
C ASN A 2 8.77 -4.88 -9.52
N ILE A 3 7.62 -4.46 -9.01
CA ILE A 3 7.38 -3.09 -8.57
C ILE A 3 8.49 -2.78 -7.56
N GLY A 4 9.40 -1.89 -7.96
CA GLY A 4 10.52 -1.48 -7.14
C GLY A 4 10.04 -0.79 -5.87
N GLY A 5 10.85 -0.80 -4.81
CA GLY A 5 10.52 -0.06 -3.60
C GLY A 5 10.50 1.46 -3.84
N PRO A 6 10.26 2.25 -2.76
CA PRO A 6 10.09 3.69 -2.85
C PRO A 6 11.22 4.43 -3.60
N ILE A 7 12.47 3.97 -3.45
CA ILE A 7 13.62 4.60 -4.10
C ILE A 7 13.60 4.33 -5.59
N GLN A 8 13.30 3.09 -5.99
CA GLN A 8 13.23 2.72 -7.41
C GLN A 8 12.07 3.42 -8.11
N ILE A 9 10.92 3.60 -7.45
CA ILE A 9 9.80 4.40 -7.97
C ILE A 9 10.24 5.84 -8.23
N ALA A 10 11.03 6.45 -7.34
CA ALA A 10 11.54 7.81 -7.55
C ALA A 10 12.46 7.90 -8.77
N VAL A 11 13.37 6.94 -8.95
CA VAL A 11 14.29 6.88 -10.11
C VAL A 11 13.52 6.69 -11.43
N LEU A 12 12.56 5.76 -11.44
CA LEU A 12 11.70 5.52 -12.60
C LEU A 12 10.86 6.75 -12.94
N SER A 13 10.37 7.46 -11.91
CA SER A 13 9.62 8.71 -12.09
C SER A 13 10.44 9.81 -12.74
N GLY A 14 11.69 9.99 -12.32
CA GLY A 14 12.60 10.93 -12.95
C GLY A 14 12.90 10.58 -14.42
N SER A 15 13.04 9.29 -14.71
CA SER A 15 13.24 8.81 -16.09
C SER A 15 12.01 9.00 -16.97
N ALA A 16 10.81 8.67 -16.47
CA ALA A 16 9.55 8.83 -17.17
C ALA A 16 9.24 10.31 -17.45
N ALA A 17 9.54 11.21 -16.50
CA ALA A 17 9.40 12.66 -16.69
C ALA A 17 10.31 13.18 -17.81
N LYS A 18 11.56 12.67 -17.90
CA LYS A 18 12.49 13.01 -18.99
C LYS A 18 12.07 12.44 -20.35
N ALA A 19 11.39 11.29 -20.36
CA ALA A 19 10.88 10.63 -21.57
C ALA A 19 9.65 11.33 -22.18
N GLY A 20 9.08 12.32 -21.49
CA GLY A 20 7.98 13.16 -21.98
C GLY A 20 6.63 12.85 -21.33
N LEU A 21 5.64 13.70 -21.65
CA LEU A 21 4.35 13.75 -20.94
C LEU A 21 3.57 12.43 -21.00
N VAL A 22 3.55 11.77 -22.17
CA VAL A 22 2.82 10.51 -22.34
C VAL A 22 3.41 9.42 -21.44
N SER A 23 4.74 9.26 -21.42
CA SER A 23 5.42 8.27 -20.59
C SER A 23 5.19 8.52 -19.10
N PHE A 24 5.25 9.78 -18.68
CA PHE A 24 4.99 10.17 -17.30
C PHE A 24 3.55 9.85 -16.84
N ILE A 25 2.54 10.19 -17.65
CA ILE A 25 1.14 9.88 -17.35
C ILE A 25 0.90 8.36 -17.33
N SER A 26 1.47 7.61 -18.27
CA SER A 26 1.35 6.15 -18.30
C SER A 26 1.95 5.50 -17.04
N MET A 27 3.10 5.99 -16.57
CA MET A 27 3.70 5.51 -15.33
C MET A 27 2.83 5.86 -14.12
N ILE A 28 2.31 7.08 -14.01
CA ILE A 28 1.40 7.46 -12.92
C ILE A 28 0.15 6.58 -12.93
N ALA A 29 -0.44 6.31 -14.10
CA ALA A 29 -1.58 5.43 -14.22
C ALA A 29 -1.27 4.02 -13.70
N LEU A 30 -0.13 3.45 -14.09
CA LEU A 30 0.32 2.14 -13.61
C LEU A 30 0.53 2.12 -12.09
N LEU A 31 1.21 3.13 -11.54
CA LEU A 31 1.42 3.25 -10.10
C LEU A 31 0.10 3.38 -9.34
N SER A 32 -0.85 4.16 -9.87
CA SER A 32 -2.16 4.39 -9.26
C SER A 32 -3.00 3.12 -9.23
N ILE A 33 -2.99 2.34 -10.31
CA ILE A 33 -3.68 1.04 -10.37
C ILE A 33 -3.09 0.07 -9.35
N ASN A 34 -1.76 -0.03 -9.28
CA ASN A 34 -1.09 -0.92 -8.32
C ASN A 34 -1.37 -0.50 -6.87
N LEU A 35 -1.31 0.81 -6.57
CA LEU A 35 -1.63 1.32 -5.24
C LEU A 35 -3.10 1.08 -4.88
N GLY A 36 -4.02 1.27 -5.83
CA GLY A 36 -5.44 0.96 -5.66
C GLY A 36 -5.68 -0.52 -5.34
N LEU A 37 -4.97 -1.44 -6.03
CA LEU A 37 -5.03 -2.88 -5.74
C LEU A 37 -4.49 -3.22 -4.35
N ILE A 38 -3.37 -2.61 -3.94
CA ILE A 38 -2.80 -2.78 -2.61
C ILE A 38 -3.76 -2.24 -1.53
N ASN A 39 -4.36 -1.08 -1.75
CA ASN A 39 -5.32 -0.49 -0.82
C ASN A 39 -6.59 -1.34 -0.65
N LEU A 40 -6.97 -2.15 -1.64
CA LEU A 40 -8.10 -3.07 -1.55
C LEU A 40 -7.80 -4.35 -0.75
N LEU A 41 -6.55 -4.60 -0.35
CA LEU A 41 -6.20 -5.75 0.48
C LEU A 41 -6.90 -5.68 1.85
N PRO A 42 -7.26 -6.83 2.45
CA PRO A 42 -7.97 -6.91 3.73
C PRO A 42 -7.03 -6.70 4.93
N VAL A 43 -6.20 -5.66 4.87
CA VAL A 43 -5.23 -5.33 5.93
C VAL A 43 -5.78 -4.12 6.69
N PRO A 44 -5.99 -4.22 8.01
CA PRO A 44 -6.46 -3.10 8.82
C PRO A 44 -5.56 -1.89 8.63
N ILE A 45 -6.12 -0.68 8.56
CA ILE A 45 -5.49 0.61 8.15
C ILE A 45 -5.55 0.93 6.66
N LEU A 46 -5.63 -0.07 5.77
CA LEU A 46 -5.89 0.16 4.35
C LEU A 46 -7.40 0.23 4.07
N ASP A 47 -7.77 0.84 2.93
CA ASP A 47 -9.18 1.07 2.54
C ASP A 47 -9.98 -0.25 2.53
N GLY A 48 -9.42 -1.31 1.97
CA GLY A 48 -9.98 -2.66 1.91
C GLY A 48 -10.13 -3.30 3.30
N GLY A 49 -9.21 -3.04 4.22
CA GLY A 49 -9.34 -3.45 5.61
C GLY A 49 -10.52 -2.79 6.32
N GLN A 50 -10.75 -1.50 6.07
CA GLN A 50 -11.92 -0.79 6.59
C GLN A 50 -13.22 -1.35 6.00
N LEU A 51 -13.26 -1.62 4.69
CA LEU A 51 -14.40 -2.27 4.04
C LEU A 51 -14.72 -3.62 4.68
N VAL A 52 -13.69 -4.42 5.01
CA VAL A 52 -13.86 -5.71 5.69
C VAL A 52 -14.42 -5.53 7.11
N LEU A 53 -13.93 -4.56 7.88
CA LEU A 53 -14.43 -4.27 9.23
C LEU A 53 -15.91 -3.85 9.19
N ILE A 54 -16.28 -2.95 8.27
CA ILE A 54 -17.67 -2.51 8.07
C ILE A 54 -18.55 -3.67 7.61
N ALA A 55 -18.08 -4.49 6.67
CA ALA A 55 -18.80 -5.68 6.24
C ALA A 55 -19.02 -6.66 7.41
N ALA A 56 -18.01 -6.85 8.27
CA ALA A 56 -18.11 -7.67 9.46
C ALA A 56 -19.13 -7.11 10.47
N GLU A 57 -19.16 -5.80 10.70
CA GLU A 57 -20.19 -5.15 11.54
C GLU A 57 -21.59 -5.37 10.98
N LYS A 58 -21.75 -5.20 9.66
CA LYS A 58 -23.03 -5.40 8.98
C LYS A 58 -23.52 -6.85 9.09
N ILE A 59 -22.63 -7.83 8.93
CA ILE A 59 -22.94 -9.26 9.08
C ILE A 59 -23.27 -9.60 10.55
N LYS A 60 -22.51 -9.05 11.50
CA LYS A 60 -22.72 -9.23 12.94
C LYS A 60 -23.99 -8.54 13.44
N GLY A 61 -24.48 -7.52 12.72
CA GLY A 61 -25.65 -6.72 13.10
C GLY A 61 -25.44 -5.83 14.33
N SER A 62 -24.20 -5.74 14.82
CA SER A 62 -23.82 -4.93 15.98
C SER A 62 -22.38 -4.43 15.82
N PRO A 63 -22.02 -3.29 16.44
CA PRO A 63 -20.66 -2.77 16.37
C PRO A 63 -19.60 -3.80 16.78
N LEU A 64 -18.44 -3.74 16.15
CA LEU A 64 -17.28 -4.51 16.62
C LEU A 64 -16.83 -3.96 17.98
N SER A 65 -16.24 -4.82 18.81
CA SER A 65 -15.77 -4.35 20.11
C SER A 65 -14.59 -3.38 19.91
N PRO A 66 -14.51 -2.28 20.67
CA PRO A 66 -13.43 -1.31 20.54
C PRO A 66 -12.04 -1.96 20.65
N GLY A 67 -11.89 -2.92 21.56
CA GLY A 67 -10.63 -3.67 21.74
C GLY A 67 -10.24 -4.53 20.53
N PHE A 68 -11.21 -5.12 19.83
CA PHE A 68 -10.92 -5.88 18.60
C PHE A 68 -10.47 -4.94 17.47
N VAL A 69 -11.18 -3.82 17.29
CA VAL A 69 -10.86 -2.83 16.26
C VAL A 69 -9.47 -2.24 16.51
N GLU A 70 -9.17 -1.83 17.75
CA GLU A 70 -7.86 -1.32 18.13
C GLU A 70 -6.75 -2.34 17.89
N PHE A 71 -6.97 -3.60 18.29
CA PHE A 71 -6.00 -4.67 18.03
C PHE A 71 -5.75 -4.86 16.53
N ALA A 72 -6.81 -4.90 15.72
CA ALA A 72 -6.70 -5.02 14.27
C ALA A 72 -5.86 -3.88 13.68
N TYR A 73 -6.15 -2.62 14.03
CA TYR A 73 -5.37 -1.46 13.58
C TYR A 73 -3.91 -1.51 14.00
N ARG A 74 -3.61 -1.93 15.24
CA ARG A 74 -2.22 -2.09 15.73
C ARG A 74 -1.45 -3.12 14.91
N ILE A 75 -2.06 -4.27 14.62
CA ILE A 75 -1.45 -5.30 13.76
C ILE A 75 -1.26 -4.78 12.35
N GLY A 76 -2.27 -4.12 11.79
CA GLY A 76 -2.20 -3.49 10.46
C GLY A 76 -1.07 -2.48 10.35
N LEU A 77 -0.92 -1.60 11.34
CA LEU A 77 0.15 -0.62 11.41
C LEU A 77 1.54 -1.27 11.47
N LEU A 78 1.71 -2.28 12.32
CA LEU A 78 2.98 -3.02 12.42
C LEU A 78 3.34 -3.70 11.10
N LEU A 79 2.36 -4.29 10.40
CA LEU A 79 2.56 -4.90 9.08
C LEU A 79 3.00 -3.87 8.04
N VAL A 80 2.32 -2.71 7.97
CA VAL A 80 2.66 -1.64 7.02
C VAL A 80 4.05 -1.08 7.30
N ILE A 81 4.38 -0.77 8.55
CA ILE A 81 5.71 -0.28 8.93
C ILE A 81 6.78 -1.33 8.61
N GLY A 82 6.52 -2.59 8.94
CA GLY A 82 7.45 -3.69 8.65
C GLY A 82 7.69 -3.87 7.15
N LEU A 83 6.62 -3.78 6.34
CA LEU A 83 6.72 -3.86 4.88
C LEU A 83 7.46 -2.65 4.29
N MET A 84 7.22 -1.44 4.81
CA MET A 84 7.96 -0.25 4.41
C MET A 84 9.44 -0.37 4.74
N ALA A 85 9.78 -0.81 5.95
CA ALA A 85 11.16 -1.04 6.36
C ALA A 85 11.84 -2.11 5.48
N PHE A 86 11.15 -3.21 5.20
CA PHE A 86 11.62 -4.25 4.29
C PHE A 86 11.84 -3.73 2.87
N ALA A 87 10.90 -2.97 2.32
CA ALA A 87 11.01 -2.40 0.98
C ALA A 87 12.19 -1.42 0.86
N VAL A 88 12.36 -0.54 1.84
CA VAL A 88 13.50 0.40 1.90
C VAL A 88 14.82 -0.34 2.06
N PHE A 89 14.88 -1.35 2.94
CA PHE A 89 16.09 -2.16 3.13
C PHE A 89 16.48 -2.92 1.85
N ASN A 90 15.51 -3.49 1.15
CA ASN A 90 15.72 -4.17 -0.12
C ASN A 90 16.17 -3.21 -1.23
N ASP A 91 15.62 -2.00 -1.27
CA ASP A 91 16.08 -0.95 -2.19
C ASP A 91 17.53 -0.55 -1.93
N ILE A 92 17.91 -0.32 -0.66
CA ILE A 92 19.29 0.04 -0.29
C ILE A 92 20.25 -1.08 -0.66
N THR A 93 19.93 -2.32 -0.31
CA THR A 93 20.78 -3.50 -0.60
C THR A 93 20.96 -3.74 -2.10
N ARG A 94 20.00 -3.30 -2.92
CA ARG A 94 20.10 -3.39 -4.39
C ARG A 94 21.01 -2.31 -4.98
N ILE A 95 21.17 -1.18 -4.30
CA ILE A 95 21.95 -0.02 -4.77
C ILE A 95 23.42 -0.12 -4.33
N VAL A 96 23.70 -0.75 -3.19
CA VAL A 96 25.05 -1.05 -2.67
C VAL A 96 25.60 -2.30 -3.35
#